data_AF-A0A2V5Y045-F1
#
_entry.id   AF-A0A2V5Y045-F1
#
_cell.length_a   1.000
_cell.length_b   1.000
_cell.length_c   1.000
_cell.angle_alpha   90.00
_cell.angle_beta   90.00
_cell.angle_gamma   90.00
#
_symmetry.space_group_name_H-M   'P 1'
#
loop_
_entity.id
_entity.type
_entity.pdbx_description
1 polymer ?
#
loop_
_entity_poly.entity_id
_entity_poly.type
_entity_poly.pdbx_seq_one_letter_code
_entity_poly.pdbx_strand_id
1 'polypeptide(L)'
;LLLVVLAWLGWVLSRNIQRPWISTDDYNGAVWSQAAHNILRAGLITTCGESSGFYFGPLPIPPWGYYLHHPPGLHLVLTALFVLFGEHEWVARMLPIGCSLASVILLWLLVRSCVGVRAATLSAAVFVCLPMELRYGKMVNFEPPLLMLILSALLCLRYWRLSTNAFWKTAAFGFLVAGMWVDWATYIFVIVLCIW
;
A
#
# COMPACT_ATOMS: atom_id res chain seq x y z
N LEU A 1 -13.75 9.21 19.22
CA LEU A 1 -12.28 9.33 19.35
C LEU A 1 -11.54 8.71 18.17
N LEU A 2 -11.77 7.44 17.77
CA LEU A 2 -11.16 6.87 16.55
C LEU A 2 -11.43 7.71 15.29
N LEU A 3 -12.65 8.20 15.09
CA LEU A 3 -12.97 9.08 13.95
C LEU A 3 -12.16 10.37 13.95
N VAL A 4 -11.83 10.91 15.13
CA VAL A 4 -10.99 12.12 15.26
C VAL A 4 -9.55 11.79 14.85
N VAL A 5 -9.03 10.62 15.27
CA VAL A 5 -7.72 10.12 14.87
C VAL A 5 -7.61 9.93 13.35
N LEU A 6 -8.64 9.35 12.73
CA LEU A 6 -8.70 9.17 11.28
C LEU A 6 -8.82 10.50 10.53
N ALA A 7 -9.69 11.40 11.00
CA ALA A 7 -9.85 12.72 10.41
C ALA A 7 -8.56 13.54 10.48
N TRP A 8 -7.84 13.46 11.61
CA TRP A 8 -6.53 14.08 11.77
C TRP A 8 -5.51 13.55 10.76
N LEU A 9 -5.32 12.21 10.69
CA LEU A 9 -4.37 11.64 9.75
C LEU A 9 -4.74 11.97 8.30
N GLY A 10 -6.02 11.81 7.94
CA GLY A 10 -6.52 12.11 6.60
C GLY A 10 -6.26 13.58 6.22
N TRP A 11 -6.49 14.51 7.14
CA TRP A 11 -6.17 15.93 6.93
C TRP A 11 -4.67 16.14 6.72
N VAL A 12 -3.80 15.57 7.56
CA VAL A 12 -2.34 15.71 7.43
C VAL A 12 -1.84 15.14 6.10
N LEU A 13 -2.25 13.93 5.74
CA LEU A 13 -1.78 13.24 4.55
C LEU A 13 -2.30 13.90 3.26
N SER A 14 -3.50 14.48 3.29
CA SER A 14 -4.09 15.18 2.13
C SER A 14 -3.48 16.55 1.88
N ARG A 15 -2.63 17.07 2.78
CA ARG A 15 -1.96 18.36 2.57
C ARG A 15 -1.03 18.27 1.36
N ASN A 16 -1.25 19.19 0.42
CA ASN A 16 -0.52 19.30 -0.85
C ASN A 16 -0.62 18.04 -1.71
N ILE A 17 -1.78 17.36 -1.71
CA ILE A 17 -1.98 16.10 -2.46
C ILE A 17 -1.80 16.25 -3.98
N GLN A 18 -2.00 17.45 -4.53
CA GLN A 18 -1.82 17.76 -5.96
C GLN A 18 -0.42 18.27 -6.31
N ARG A 19 0.50 18.38 -5.35
CA ARG A 19 1.82 18.95 -5.64
C ARG A 19 2.59 18.10 -6.67
N PRO A 20 3.40 18.71 -7.55
CA PRO A 20 4.24 17.96 -8.49
C PRO A 20 5.35 17.22 -7.75
N TRP A 21 5.97 16.24 -8.42
CA TRP A 21 7.06 15.42 -7.87
C TRP A 21 8.42 16.14 -7.89
N ILE A 22 8.57 17.20 -7.10
CA ILE A 22 9.77 18.05 -7.12
C ILE A 22 10.56 18.04 -5.82
N SER A 23 10.03 17.45 -4.74
CA SER A 23 10.72 17.40 -3.44
C SER A 23 11.64 16.19 -3.36
N THR A 24 12.58 16.19 -2.41
CA THR A 24 13.48 15.06 -2.11
C THR A 24 12.75 13.73 -1.90
N ASP A 25 11.58 13.78 -1.29
CA ASP A 25 10.80 12.59 -0.91
C ASP A 25 9.79 12.17 -2.00
N ASP A 26 9.75 12.90 -3.12
CA ASP A 26 8.81 12.65 -4.20
C ASP A 26 9.35 11.65 -5.23
N TYR A 27 10.62 11.23 -5.12
CA TYR A 27 11.28 10.31 -6.05
C TYR A 27 10.47 9.03 -6.31
N ASN A 28 10.06 8.33 -5.25
CA ASN A 28 9.27 7.09 -5.39
C ASN A 28 7.94 7.35 -6.11
N GLY A 29 7.28 8.47 -5.80
CA GLY A 29 6.04 8.83 -6.48
C GLY A 29 6.22 9.13 -7.96
N ALA A 30 7.30 9.80 -8.35
CA ALA A 30 7.64 9.98 -9.76
C ALA A 30 7.89 8.63 -10.46
N VAL A 31 8.72 7.77 -9.87
CA VAL A 31 9.13 6.48 -10.46
C VAL A 31 7.93 5.54 -10.64
N TRP A 32 7.11 5.35 -9.61
CA TRP A 32 5.99 4.40 -9.69
C TRP A 32 4.83 4.95 -10.52
N SER A 33 4.66 6.28 -10.57
CA SER A 33 3.73 6.91 -11.52
C SER A 33 4.23 6.76 -12.97
N GLN A 34 5.54 6.92 -13.20
CA GLN A 34 6.14 6.71 -14.52
C GLN A 34 6.02 5.26 -14.98
N ALA A 35 6.13 4.29 -14.05
CA ALA A 35 5.91 2.88 -14.36
C ALA A 35 4.47 2.65 -14.85
N ALA A 36 3.48 3.20 -14.15
CA ALA A 36 2.09 3.14 -14.56
C ALA A 36 1.84 3.82 -15.91
N HIS A 37 2.38 5.03 -16.11
CA HIS A 37 2.34 5.74 -17.40
C HIS A 37 2.92 4.90 -18.54
N ASN A 38 4.06 4.24 -18.30
CA ASN A 38 4.71 3.39 -19.29
C ASN A 38 3.87 2.17 -19.66
N ILE A 39 3.20 1.54 -18.69
CA ILE A 39 2.25 0.45 -18.95
C ILE A 39 1.08 0.94 -19.79
N LEU A 40 0.54 2.13 -19.52
CA LEU A 40 -0.56 2.72 -20.30
C LEU A 40 -0.16 2.99 -21.75
N ARG A 41 0.99 3.62 -21.99
CA ARG A 41 1.42 3.97 -23.35
C ARG A 41 1.90 2.77 -24.18
N ALA A 42 2.56 1.80 -23.56
CA ALA A 42 3.08 0.61 -24.26
C ALA A 42 2.06 -0.54 -24.36
N GLY A 43 1.07 -0.55 -23.46
CA GLY A 43 0.07 -1.60 -23.32
C GLY A 43 0.44 -2.64 -22.26
N LEU A 44 -0.57 -3.07 -21.48
CA LEU A 44 -0.40 -4.05 -20.40
C LEU A 44 0.13 -5.40 -20.90
N ILE A 45 -0.36 -5.87 -22.04
CA ILE A 45 0.09 -7.15 -22.63
C ILE A 45 1.54 -7.03 -23.11
N THR A 46 1.88 -5.93 -23.79
CA THR A 46 3.23 -5.67 -24.30
C THR A 46 4.28 -5.62 -23.19
N THR A 47 3.91 -5.02 -22.05
CA THR A 47 4.80 -4.85 -20.89
C THR A 47 4.76 -6.03 -19.93
N CYS A 48 3.83 -6.97 -20.10
CA CYS A 48 3.50 -8.01 -19.12
C CYS A 48 3.17 -7.46 -17.71
N GLY A 49 2.82 -6.18 -17.59
CA GLY A 49 2.64 -5.52 -16.30
C GLY A 49 3.94 -5.23 -15.53
N GLU A 50 5.10 -5.35 -16.17
CA GLU A 50 6.39 -5.09 -15.54
C GLU A 50 6.67 -3.60 -15.37
N SER A 51 7.40 -3.25 -14.31
CA SER A 51 7.79 -1.86 -14.08
C SER A 51 8.78 -1.40 -15.13
N SER A 52 8.65 -0.15 -15.54
CA SER A 52 9.66 0.56 -16.33
C SER A 52 9.81 2.01 -15.84
N GLY A 53 9.68 2.23 -14.52
CA GLY A 53 9.61 3.57 -13.92
C GLY A 53 10.82 4.48 -14.16
N PHE A 54 11.93 3.94 -14.67
CA PHE A 54 13.15 4.68 -15.01
C PHE A 54 13.30 4.97 -16.51
N TYR A 55 12.34 4.57 -17.33
CA TYR A 55 12.40 4.73 -18.78
C TYR A 55 11.52 5.88 -19.29
N PHE A 56 12.14 6.85 -19.98
CA PHE A 56 11.48 8.06 -20.51
C PHE A 56 11.57 8.19 -22.04
N GLY A 57 12.14 7.19 -22.73
CA GLY A 57 12.36 7.21 -24.18
C GLY A 57 11.14 6.81 -25.03
N PRO A 58 11.31 6.68 -26.35
CA PRO A 58 10.25 6.27 -27.30
C PRO A 58 9.87 4.79 -27.16
N LEU A 59 8.74 4.38 -27.74
CA LEU A 59 8.40 2.96 -27.84
C LEU A 59 9.14 2.29 -29.01
N PRO A 60 9.42 0.96 -28.95
CA PRO A 60 9.16 0.07 -27.82
C PRO A 60 10.14 0.27 -26.66
N ILE A 61 9.70 -0.04 -25.44
CA ILE A 61 10.57 0.00 -24.25
C ILE A 61 11.66 -1.07 -24.42
N PRO A 62 12.95 -0.69 -24.40
CA PRO A 62 14.04 -1.65 -24.55
C PRO A 62 14.18 -2.53 -23.30
N PRO A 63 14.80 -3.73 -23.40
CA PRO A 63 14.92 -4.65 -22.26
C PRO A 63 15.53 -4.03 -20.99
N TRP A 64 16.53 -3.15 -21.14
CA TRP A 64 17.17 -2.45 -20.01
C TRP A 64 16.26 -1.42 -19.33
N GLY A 65 15.16 -1.02 -19.99
CA GLY A 65 14.19 -0.08 -19.45
C GLY A 65 13.25 -0.70 -18.42
N TYR A 66 13.21 -2.03 -18.33
CA TYR A 66 12.40 -2.75 -17.33
C TYR A 66 13.13 -2.87 -16.00
N TYR A 67 12.40 -2.61 -14.92
CA TYR A 67 12.87 -2.70 -13.54
C TYR A 67 12.18 -3.88 -12.84
N LEU A 68 12.90 -4.98 -12.68
CA LEU A 68 12.34 -6.26 -12.21
C LEU A 68 12.68 -6.58 -10.74
N HIS A 69 13.11 -5.59 -9.96
CA HIS A 69 13.54 -5.83 -8.57
C HIS A 69 12.39 -5.84 -7.55
N HIS A 70 11.19 -5.41 -7.94
CA HIS A 70 10.00 -5.50 -7.10
C HIS A 70 8.86 -6.20 -7.82
N PRO A 71 8.00 -6.94 -7.08
CA PRO A 71 6.76 -7.49 -7.61
C PRO A 71 5.85 -6.42 -8.25
N PRO A 72 5.01 -6.79 -9.23
CA PRO A 72 4.34 -5.80 -10.08
C PRO A 72 3.10 -5.13 -9.49
N GLY A 73 2.65 -5.57 -8.31
CA GLY A 73 1.36 -5.20 -7.75
C GLY A 73 1.18 -3.70 -7.54
N LEU A 74 2.19 -2.98 -7.05
CA LEU A 74 2.08 -1.54 -6.79
C LEU A 74 1.74 -0.76 -8.06
N HIS A 75 2.57 -0.89 -9.11
CA HIS A 75 2.37 -0.12 -10.35
C HIS A 75 1.20 -0.65 -11.18
N LEU A 76 0.80 -1.91 -11.05
CA LEU A 76 -0.45 -2.40 -11.66
C LEU A 76 -1.69 -1.74 -11.04
N VAL A 77 -1.73 -1.60 -9.70
CA VAL A 77 -2.82 -0.88 -9.02
C VAL A 77 -2.81 0.60 -9.42
N LEU A 78 -1.64 1.24 -9.49
CA LEU A 78 -1.54 2.62 -9.97
C LEU A 78 -2.00 2.76 -11.43
N THR A 79 -1.63 1.83 -12.30
CA THR A 79 -2.10 1.79 -13.70
C THR A 79 -3.62 1.75 -13.73
N ALA A 80 -4.25 0.87 -12.95
CA ALA A 80 -5.71 0.79 -12.89
C ALA A 80 -6.34 2.10 -12.38
N LEU A 81 -5.76 2.75 -11.37
CA LEU A 81 -6.23 4.05 -10.89
C LEU A 81 -6.09 5.15 -11.96
N PHE A 82 -4.99 5.17 -12.72
CA PHE A 82 -4.81 6.12 -13.82
C PHE A 82 -5.77 5.88 -14.99
N VAL A 83 -6.15 4.63 -15.27
CA VAL A 83 -7.22 4.33 -16.24
C VAL A 83 -8.56 4.94 -15.77
N LEU A 84 -8.87 4.84 -14.49
CA LEU A 84 -10.17 5.25 -13.94
C LEU A 84 -10.28 6.77 -13.71
N PHE A 85 -9.21 7.42 -13.27
CA PHE A 85 -9.24 8.80 -12.77
C PHE A 85 -8.30 9.75 -13.52
N GLY A 86 -7.52 9.24 -14.48
CA GLY A 86 -6.50 10.00 -15.20
C GLY A 86 -5.15 10.04 -14.49
N GLU A 87 -4.14 10.48 -15.25
CA GLU A 87 -2.75 10.56 -14.80
C GLU A 87 -2.50 11.87 -14.02
N HIS A 88 -2.73 11.81 -12.72
CA HIS A 88 -2.49 12.94 -11.81
C HIS A 88 -1.80 12.50 -10.53
N GLU A 89 -0.98 13.37 -9.94
CA GLU A 89 -0.24 13.05 -8.73
C GLU A 89 -1.15 12.80 -7.52
N TRP A 90 -2.31 13.46 -7.47
CA TRP A 90 -3.28 13.19 -6.41
C TRP A 90 -3.88 11.78 -6.52
N VAL A 91 -4.10 11.28 -7.75
CA VAL A 91 -4.60 9.91 -7.98
C VAL A 91 -3.57 8.90 -7.48
N ALA A 92 -2.29 9.11 -7.79
CA ALA A 92 -1.23 8.24 -7.29
C ALA A 92 -1.15 8.25 -5.76
N ARG A 93 -1.25 9.44 -5.13
CA ARG A 93 -1.21 9.58 -3.65
C ARG A 93 -2.44 9.03 -2.96
N MET A 94 -3.60 8.92 -3.61
CA MET A 94 -4.77 8.32 -3.00
C MET A 94 -4.54 6.89 -2.55
N LEU A 95 -3.75 6.11 -3.29
CA LEU A 95 -3.45 4.72 -2.96
C LEU A 95 -2.79 4.59 -1.57
N PRO A 96 -1.59 5.14 -1.32
CA PRO A 96 -0.95 5.03 -0.01
C PRO A 96 -1.76 5.70 1.10
N ILE A 97 -2.42 6.84 0.83
CA ILE A 97 -3.27 7.52 1.84
C ILE A 97 -4.42 6.61 2.27
N GLY A 98 -5.10 5.98 1.31
CA GLY A 98 -6.17 5.01 1.57
C GLY A 98 -5.66 3.82 2.37
N CYS A 99 -4.51 3.26 2.00
CA CYS A 99 -3.88 2.14 2.70
C CYS A 99 -3.44 2.51 4.13
N SER A 100 -2.92 3.72 4.34
CA SER A 100 -2.57 4.26 5.66
C SER A 100 -3.79 4.40 6.56
N LEU A 101 -4.87 5.01 6.06
CA LEU A 101 -6.13 5.13 6.81
C LEU A 101 -6.73 3.76 7.14
N ALA A 102 -6.72 2.83 6.19
CA ALA A 102 -7.15 1.46 6.41
C ALA A 102 -6.28 0.75 7.46
N SER A 103 -4.97 0.96 7.44
CA SER A 103 -4.03 0.42 8.44
C SER A 103 -4.38 0.88 9.85
N VAL A 104 -4.75 2.15 10.05
CA VAL A 104 -5.22 2.65 11.36
C VAL A 104 -6.47 1.90 11.84
N ILE A 105 -7.44 1.69 10.95
CA ILE A 105 -8.68 0.97 11.27
C ILE A 105 -8.37 -0.48 11.62
N LEU A 106 -7.55 -1.16 10.81
CA LEU A 106 -7.18 -2.56 11.00
C LEU A 106 -6.38 -2.76 12.28
N LEU A 107 -5.42 -1.88 12.58
CA LEU A 107 -4.68 -1.87 13.84
C LEU A 107 -5.63 -1.70 15.03
N TRP A 108 -6.56 -0.74 14.94
CA TRP A 108 -7.54 -0.52 15.98
C TRP A 108 -8.44 -1.75 16.20
N LEU A 109 -8.93 -2.38 15.13
CA LEU A 109 -9.75 -3.60 15.22
C LEU A 109 -8.96 -4.75 15.83
N LEU A 110 -7.70 -4.94 15.42
CA LEU A 110 -6.82 -5.98 15.93
C LEU A 110 -6.59 -5.82 17.43
N VAL A 111 -6.13 -4.63 17.87
CA VAL A 111 -5.88 -4.35 19.29
C VAL A 111 -7.18 -4.41 20.10
N ARG A 112 -8.30 -3.92 19.55
CA ARG A 112 -9.61 -3.98 20.21
C ARG A 112 -10.00 -5.43 20.49
N SER A 113 -9.78 -6.34 19.53
CA SER A 113 -10.09 -7.76 19.69
C SER A 113 -9.22 -8.45 20.74
N CYS A 114 -8.06 -7.88 21.09
CA CYS A 114 -7.11 -8.44 22.05
C CYS A 114 -7.28 -7.88 23.47
N VAL A 115 -7.37 -6.55 23.60
CA VAL A 115 -7.25 -5.85 24.90
C VAL A 115 -8.42 -4.88 25.15
N GLY A 116 -9.23 -4.59 24.14
CA GLY A 116 -10.40 -3.73 24.24
C GLY A 116 -10.22 -2.32 23.68
N VAL A 117 -11.30 -1.53 23.76
CA VAL A 117 -11.47 -0.28 22.99
C VAL A 117 -10.52 0.85 23.42
N ARG A 118 -10.22 0.96 24.72
CA ARG A 118 -9.35 2.03 25.24
C ARG A 118 -7.92 1.88 24.73
N ALA A 119 -7.35 0.69 24.89
CA ALA A 119 -6.01 0.35 24.39
C ALA A 119 -5.93 0.51 22.87
N ALA A 120 -6.92 0.01 22.14
CA ALA A 120 -6.97 0.16 20.68
C ALA A 120 -6.94 1.62 20.22
N THR A 121 -7.69 2.49 20.89
CA THR A 121 -7.76 3.91 20.54
C THR A 121 -6.46 4.63 20.87
N LEU A 122 -5.81 4.29 21.99
CA LEU A 122 -4.48 4.79 22.32
C LEU A 122 -3.44 4.32 21.30
N SER A 123 -3.43 3.04 20.92
CA SER A 123 -2.52 2.51 19.91
C SER A 123 -2.69 3.20 18.55
N ALA A 124 -3.93 3.42 18.12
CA ALA A 124 -4.23 4.17 16.90
C ALA A 124 -3.73 5.63 17.01
N ALA A 125 -3.97 6.31 18.13
CA ALA A 125 -3.51 7.68 18.35
C ALA A 125 -1.98 7.80 18.35
N VAL A 126 -1.27 6.84 18.96
CA VAL A 126 0.19 6.79 18.92
C VAL A 126 0.68 6.54 17.50
N PHE A 127 0.09 5.56 16.80
CA PHE A 127 0.49 5.19 15.44
C PHE A 127 0.39 6.37 14.47
N VAL A 128 -0.72 7.12 14.46
CA VAL A 128 -0.87 8.28 13.56
C VAL A 128 0.05 9.45 13.91
N CYS A 129 0.64 9.47 15.11
CA CYS A 129 1.59 10.49 15.54
C CYS A 129 3.04 10.08 15.28
N LEU A 130 3.30 8.85 14.82
CA LEU A 130 4.66 8.42 14.48
C LEU A 130 5.17 9.25 13.29
N PRO A 131 6.42 9.76 13.36
CA PRO A 131 7.02 10.49 12.24
C PRO A 131 6.98 9.70 10.92
N MET A 132 7.14 8.38 11.02
CA MET A 132 7.07 7.48 9.88
C MET A 132 5.72 7.54 9.17
N GLU A 133 4.62 7.46 9.92
CA GLU A 133 3.27 7.50 9.35
C GLU A 133 2.95 8.89 8.78
N LEU A 134 3.27 9.95 9.53
CA LEU A 134 3.01 11.33 9.12
C LEU A 134 3.80 11.74 7.86
N ARG A 135 4.99 11.19 7.66
CA ARG A 135 5.86 11.51 6.52
C ARG A 135 5.65 10.57 5.34
N TYR A 136 5.62 9.27 5.59
CA TYR A 136 5.64 8.23 4.56
C TYR A 136 4.27 7.62 4.26
N GLY A 137 3.23 7.85 5.08
CA GLY A 137 1.89 7.33 4.85
C GLY A 137 1.21 7.85 3.57
N LYS A 138 1.71 8.95 2.99
CA LYS A 138 1.29 9.44 1.66
C LYS A 138 2.30 9.21 0.55
N MET A 139 3.45 8.63 0.88
CA MET A 139 4.48 8.33 -0.11
C MET A 139 3.95 7.19 -0.97
N VAL A 140 3.93 7.40 -2.29
CA VAL A 140 3.62 6.34 -3.24
C VAL A 140 4.83 5.41 -3.24
N ASN A 141 4.73 4.36 -2.44
CA ASN A 141 5.74 3.32 -2.28
C ASN A 141 5.06 2.06 -1.75
N PHE A 142 5.84 1.00 -1.54
CA PHE A 142 5.33 -0.32 -1.19
C PHE A 142 4.82 -0.43 0.25
N GLU A 143 5.36 0.35 1.18
CA GLU A 143 5.14 0.16 2.61
C GLU A 143 3.68 0.42 3.05
N PRO A 144 2.97 1.47 2.60
CA PRO A 144 1.60 1.70 3.05
C PRO A 144 0.63 0.59 2.60
N PRO A 145 0.61 0.14 1.32
CA PRO A 145 -0.19 -1.02 0.92
C PRO A 145 0.22 -2.31 1.62
N LEU A 146 1.53 -2.54 1.78
CA LEU A 146 2.06 -3.72 2.47
C LEU A 146 1.57 -3.79 3.93
N LEU A 147 1.68 -2.70 4.68
CA LEU A 147 1.24 -2.62 6.07
C LEU A 147 -0.25 -2.92 6.19
N MET A 148 -1.06 -2.35 5.30
CA MET A 148 -2.51 -2.62 5.24
C MET A 148 -2.78 -4.12 5.02
N LEU A 149 -2.08 -4.75 4.08
CA LEU A 149 -2.26 -6.17 3.75
C LEU A 149 -1.83 -7.08 4.92
N ILE A 150 -0.70 -6.77 5.57
CA ILE A 150 -0.22 -7.52 6.74
C ILE A 150 -1.21 -7.40 7.90
N LEU A 151 -1.68 -6.19 8.21
CA LEU A 151 -2.68 -6.00 9.27
C LEU A 151 -4.01 -6.69 8.95
N SER A 152 -4.43 -6.69 7.68
CA SER A 152 -5.61 -7.42 7.22
C SER A 152 -5.46 -8.92 7.44
N ALA A 153 -4.32 -9.49 7.03
CA ALA A 153 -4.01 -10.90 7.24
C ALA A 153 -4.01 -11.27 8.73
N LEU A 154 -3.34 -10.47 9.58
CA LEU A 154 -3.29 -10.68 11.03
C LEU A 154 -4.68 -10.60 11.68
N LEU A 155 -5.52 -9.64 11.28
CA LEU A 155 -6.88 -9.51 11.77
C LEU A 155 -7.73 -10.73 11.38
N CYS A 156 -7.62 -11.18 10.13
CA CYS A 156 -8.28 -12.40 9.68
C CYS A 156 -7.81 -13.63 10.46
N LEU A 157 -6.49 -13.81 10.67
CA LEU A 157 -5.97 -14.90 11.50
C LEU A 157 -6.49 -14.84 12.94
N ARG A 158 -6.62 -13.64 13.50
CA ARG A 158 -7.21 -13.44 14.83
C ARG A 158 -8.67 -13.90 14.88
N TYR A 159 -9.50 -13.49 13.92
CA TYR A 159 -10.89 -13.92 13.86
C TYR A 159 -11.06 -15.40 13.52
N TRP A 160 -10.15 -15.98 12.73
CA TRP A 160 -10.08 -17.42 12.52
C TRP A 160 -9.83 -18.15 13.84
N ARG A 161 -8.87 -17.71 14.67
CA ARG A 161 -8.61 -18.32 15.98
C ARG A 161 -9.80 -18.21 16.94
N LEU A 162 -10.57 -17.13 16.88
CA LEU A 162 -11.74 -16.92 17.76
C LEU A 162 -12.99 -17.69 17.31
N SER A 163 -13.19 -17.86 16.01
CA SER A 163 -14.45 -18.42 15.45
C SER A 163 -14.30 -19.77 14.74
N THR A 164 -13.06 -20.22 14.51
CA THR A 164 -12.65 -21.38 13.69
C THR A 164 -13.21 -21.41 12.25
N ASN A 165 -13.86 -20.34 11.79
CA ASN A 165 -14.45 -20.24 10.46
C ASN A 165 -13.36 -20.16 9.37
N ALA A 166 -13.41 -21.11 8.42
CA ALA A 166 -12.45 -21.23 7.33
C ALA A 166 -12.38 -20.00 6.42
N PHE A 167 -13.47 -19.21 6.31
CA PHE A 167 -13.47 -17.96 5.55
C PHE A 167 -12.33 -17.03 5.97
N TRP A 168 -12.13 -16.85 7.27
CA TRP A 168 -11.09 -15.97 7.79
C TRP A 168 -9.68 -16.48 7.48
N LYS A 169 -9.46 -17.79 7.51
CA LYS A 169 -8.19 -18.40 7.10
C LYS A 169 -7.92 -18.16 5.61
N THR A 170 -8.93 -18.37 4.76
CA THR A 170 -8.81 -18.15 3.31
C THR A 170 -8.59 -16.68 2.99
N ALA A 171 -9.29 -15.77 3.68
CA ALA A 171 -9.09 -14.32 3.53
C ALA A 171 -7.67 -13.92 3.93
N ALA A 172 -7.15 -14.43 5.06
CA ALA A 172 -5.77 -14.20 5.47
C ALA A 172 -4.77 -14.65 4.41
N PHE A 173 -4.95 -15.86 3.86
CA PHE A 173 -4.13 -16.37 2.76
C PHE A 173 -4.18 -15.45 1.53
N GLY A 174 -5.37 -14.98 1.15
CA GLY A 174 -5.54 -14.04 0.04
C GLY A 174 -4.76 -12.73 0.25
N PHE A 175 -4.81 -12.14 1.45
CA PHE A 175 -4.05 -10.93 1.76
C PHE A 175 -2.53 -11.15 1.75
N LEU A 176 -2.05 -12.31 2.21
CA LEU A 176 -0.62 -12.65 2.16
C LEU A 176 -0.15 -12.83 0.71
N VAL A 177 -0.91 -13.53 -0.13
CA VAL A 177 -0.60 -13.68 -1.56
C VAL A 177 -0.61 -12.32 -2.26
N ALA A 178 -1.60 -11.46 -1.97
CA ALA A 178 -1.63 -10.10 -2.48
C ALA A 178 -0.40 -9.29 -2.03
N GLY A 179 0.02 -9.44 -0.76
CA GLY A 179 1.22 -8.78 -0.23
C GLY A 179 2.50 -9.22 -0.95
N MET A 180 2.63 -10.52 -1.26
CA MET A 180 3.76 -11.04 -2.05
C MET A 180 3.82 -10.44 -3.45
N TRP A 181 2.66 -10.10 -4.03
CA TRP A 181 2.57 -9.40 -5.30
C TRP A 181 2.87 -7.91 -5.21
N VAL A 182 2.86 -7.32 -4.02
CA VAL A 182 3.22 -5.91 -3.81
C VAL A 182 4.70 -5.77 -3.48
N ASP A 183 5.19 -6.52 -2.48
CA ASP A 183 6.55 -6.37 -1.99
C ASP A 183 7.11 -7.65 -1.38
N TRP A 184 8.42 -7.82 -1.52
CA TRP A 184 9.14 -9.00 -1.07
C TRP A 184 9.26 -9.10 0.46
N ALA A 185 9.07 -8.02 1.20
CA ALA A 185 9.00 -8.07 2.65
C ALA A 185 7.86 -8.98 3.15
N THR A 186 6.81 -9.20 2.35
CA THR A 186 5.76 -10.18 2.67
C THR A 186 6.30 -11.61 2.69
N TYR A 187 7.26 -11.98 1.85
CA TYR A 187 7.86 -13.33 1.88
C TYR A 187 8.54 -13.58 3.23
N ILE A 188 9.29 -12.59 3.73
CA ILE A 188 9.96 -12.66 5.03
C ILE A 188 8.89 -12.81 6.14
N PHE A 189 7.84 -11.99 6.09
CA PHE A 189 6.75 -12.04 7.05
C PHE A 189 6.04 -13.41 7.06
N VAL A 190 5.79 -13.99 5.89
CA VAL A 190 5.15 -15.31 5.77
C VAL A 190 6.05 -16.42 6.30
N ILE A 191 7.36 -16.37 6.05
CA ILE A 191 8.31 -17.32 6.62
C ILE A 191 8.24 -17.26 8.15
N VAL A 192 8.24 -16.07 8.74
CA VAL A 192 8.10 -15.90 10.20
C VAL A 192 6.78 -16.50 10.69
N LEU A 193 5.66 -16.23 10.01
CA LEU A 193 4.36 -16.80 10.39
C LEU A 193 4.31 -18.33 10.33
N CYS A 194 5.05 -18.97 9.43
CA CYS A 194 5.06 -20.44 9.30
C CYS A 194 5.93 -21.14 10.35
N ILE A 195 6.85 -20.42 10.98
CA ILE A 195 7.73 -20.96 12.02
C ILE A 195 7.03 -20.97 13.40
N TRP A 196 5.95 -20.20 13.56
CA TRP A 196 5.17 -20.03 14.81
C TRP A 196 3.77 -20.64 14.72
#